data_AF-A0A8J5CX17-F1
#
_entry.id   AF-A0A8J5CX17-F1
#
_cell.length_a   1.000
_cell.length_b   1.000
_cell.length_c   1.000
_cell.angle_alpha   90.00
_cell.angle_beta   90.00
_cell.angle_gamma   90.00
#
_symmetry.space_group_name_H-M   'P 1'
#
loop_
_entity.id
_entity.type
_entity.pdbx_description
1 polymer ?
#
loop_
_entity_poly.entity_id
_entity_poly.type
_entity_poly.pdbx_seq_one_letter_code
_entity_poly.pdbx_strand_id
1 'polypeptide(L)'
;MSVPLSIQDELVQFLSCEGRTDIKGAACMTASQLTGTPEGLQLLSSRPDALVALLRLTRDLENSLAANALRTLVNVSAEEVGAAALLALEEPEVVGEMMKYRLRPSCMLPNSSPSQYRLRPSCMLPNSSPSLYRLRPSCRLAQLIAFTVQTETQLYAAQLIAFTCIEDRDCANGDLACGVLANLSKPRALCQKVLERVNACPAKLEGLTRILCLMDHNKKGAKLHSLASVITNFSQLEDGRR
;
A
#
# COMPACT_ATOMS: atom_id res chain seq x y z
N MET A 1 32.57 14.30 14.46
CA MET A 1 33.06 13.43 13.38
C MET A 1 31.98 12.41 13.11
N SER A 2 31.36 12.41 11.93
CA SER A 2 30.35 11.42 11.55
C SER A 2 31.04 10.09 11.27
N VAL A 3 30.55 9.02 11.88
CA VAL A 3 31.00 7.65 11.59
C VAL A 3 30.58 7.33 10.14
N PRO A 4 31.45 6.78 9.29
CA PRO A 4 31.08 6.37 7.94
C PRO A 4 30.01 5.27 8.03
N LEU A 5 28.93 5.46 7.28
CA LEU A 5 27.83 4.50 7.20
C LEU A 5 28.31 3.23 6.50
N SER A 6 27.69 2.09 6.81
CA SER A 6 27.89 0.90 5.98
C SER A 6 27.22 1.13 4.62
N ILE A 7 27.69 0.46 3.56
CA ILE A 7 27.09 0.54 2.21
C ILE A 7 25.58 0.23 2.25
N GLN A 8 25.14 -0.61 3.18
CA GLN A 8 23.73 -0.96 3.37
C GLN A 8 22.93 0.20 3.98
N ASP A 9 23.51 0.93 4.92
CA ASP A 9 22.86 2.09 5.54
C ASP A 9 22.82 3.28 4.57
N GLU A 10 23.83 3.41 3.70
CA GLU A 10 23.82 4.38 2.60
C GLU A 10 22.68 4.08 1.61
N LEU A 11 22.46 2.81 1.25
CA LEU A 11 21.36 2.41 0.36
C LEU A 11 20.00 2.84 0.95
N VAL A 12 19.77 2.59 2.24
CA VAL A 12 18.53 2.99 2.93
C VAL A 12 18.39 4.51 2.97
N GLN A 13 19.47 5.23 3.25
CA GLN A 13 19.48 6.69 3.24
C GLN A 13 19.09 7.23 1.86
N PHE A 14 19.61 6.66 0.77
CA PHE A 14 19.27 7.08 -0.58
C PHE A 14 17.85 6.70 -1.02
N LEU A 15 17.29 5.62 -0.48
CA LEU A 15 15.89 5.25 -0.68
C LEU A 15 14.93 6.17 0.10
N SER A 16 15.39 6.78 1.20
CA SER A 16 14.56 7.62 2.07
C SER A 16 14.06 8.89 1.36
N CYS A 17 12.84 9.32 1.72
CA CYS A 17 12.00 10.25 0.95
C CYS A 17 12.52 11.69 0.81
N GLU A 18 13.62 12.07 1.44
CA GLU A 18 14.15 13.45 1.42
C GLU A 18 15.19 13.71 0.31
N GLY A 19 15.66 12.67 -0.39
CA GLY A 19 16.63 12.79 -1.48
C GLY A 19 16.08 13.22 -2.85
N ARG A 20 16.95 13.67 -3.75
CA ARG A 20 16.63 13.94 -5.17
C ARG A 20 16.12 12.67 -5.88
N THR A 21 15.22 12.83 -6.84
CA THR A 21 14.55 11.74 -7.57
C THR A 21 15.50 10.83 -8.36
N ASP A 22 16.58 11.39 -8.90
CA ASP A 22 17.62 10.63 -9.61
C ASP A 22 18.40 9.70 -8.68
N ILE A 23 18.74 10.17 -7.48
CA ILE A 23 19.41 9.36 -6.46
C ILE A 23 18.50 8.23 -5.97
N LYS A 24 17.23 8.53 -5.72
CA LYS A 24 16.21 7.52 -5.39
C LYS A 24 16.06 6.48 -6.50
N GLY A 25 16.11 6.93 -7.76
CA GLY A 25 16.09 6.05 -8.93
C GLY A 25 17.25 5.09 -8.99
N ALA A 26 18.47 5.59 -8.80
CA ALA A 26 19.66 4.77 -8.74
C ALA A 26 19.59 3.77 -7.58
N ALA A 27 19.22 4.22 -6.37
CA ALA A 27 19.10 3.37 -5.20
C ALA A 27 18.02 2.30 -5.35
N CYS A 28 16.85 2.64 -5.90
CA CYS A 28 15.79 1.68 -6.17
C CYS A 28 16.20 0.67 -7.25
N MET A 29 16.98 1.09 -8.25
CA MET A 29 17.53 0.18 -9.25
C MET A 29 18.55 -0.79 -8.63
N THR A 30 19.44 -0.30 -7.76
CA THR A 30 20.37 -1.14 -7.01
C THR A 30 19.62 -2.14 -6.13
N ALA A 31 18.59 -1.71 -5.40
CA ALA A 31 17.74 -2.61 -4.62
C ALA A 31 17.09 -3.69 -5.51
N SER A 32 16.58 -3.32 -6.70
CA SER A 32 16.07 -4.29 -7.66
C SER A 32 17.14 -5.27 -8.14
N GLN A 33 18.37 -4.84 -8.37
CA GLN A 33 19.48 -5.71 -8.79
C GLN A 33 19.89 -6.70 -7.70
N LEU A 34 19.85 -6.29 -6.43
CA LEU A 34 20.11 -7.18 -5.29
C LEU A 34 19.13 -8.35 -5.22
N THR A 35 17.90 -8.19 -5.73
CA THR A 35 16.94 -9.30 -5.78
C THR A 35 17.33 -10.42 -6.75
N GLY A 36 18.38 -10.23 -7.56
CA GLY A 36 18.90 -11.23 -8.49
C GLY A 36 19.75 -12.33 -7.85
N THR A 37 20.13 -12.20 -6.57
CA THR A 37 20.91 -13.21 -5.84
C THR A 37 20.25 -13.55 -4.50
N PRO A 38 20.43 -14.78 -3.98
CA PRO A 38 19.88 -15.16 -2.69
C PRO A 38 20.45 -14.34 -1.53
N GLU A 39 21.73 -13.96 -1.60
CA GLU A 39 22.37 -13.11 -0.58
C GLU A 39 21.77 -11.71 -0.57
N GLY A 40 21.49 -11.14 -1.76
CA GLY A 40 20.87 -9.82 -1.87
C GLY A 40 19.40 -9.82 -1.43
N LEU A 41 18.64 -10.89 -1.73
CA LEU A 41 17.30 -11.10 -1.19
C LEU A 41 17.30 -11.21 0.33
N GLN A 42 18.23 -11.98 0.90
CA GLN A 42 18.38 -12.12 2.35
C GLN A 42 18.75 -10.78 3.00
N LEU A 43 19.66 -10.02 2.39
CA LEU A 43 20.03 -8.67 2.83
C LEU A 43 18.80 -7.76 2.87
N LEU A 44 18.02 -7.69 1.79
CA LEU A 44 16.81 -6.87 1.75
C LEU A 44 15.75 -7.33 2.77
N SER A 45 15.56 -8.65 2.91
CA SER A 45 14.55 -9.24 3.82
C SER A 45 14.91 -9.03 5.28
N SER A 46 16.20 -8.92 5.62
CA SER A 46 16.67 -8.66 6.99
C SER A 46 16.63 -7.17 7.37
N ARG A 47 16.28 -6.28 6.44
CA ARG A 47 16.32 -4.82 6.60
C ARG A 47 14.93 -4.19 6.50
N PRO A 48 14.17 -4.09 7.62
CA PRO A 48 12.81 -3.56 7.60
C PRO A 48 12.77 -2.09 7.17
N ASP A 49 13.82 -1.32 7.46
CA ASP A 49 13.99 0.08 7.05
C ASP A 49 14.07 0.24 5.52
N ALA A 50 14.82 -0.65 4.85
CA ALA A 50 14.89 -0.70 3.39
C ALA A 50 13.52 -1.03 2.77
N LEU A 51 12.83 -2.03 3.34
CA LEU A 51 11.49 -2.43 2.88
C LEU A 51 10.46 -1.32 3.08
N VAL A 52 10.51 -0.60 4.21
CA VAL A 52 9.68 0.58 4.47
C VAL A 52 9.96 1.68 3.45
N ALA A 53 11.23 1.96 3.14
CA ALA A 53 11.58 2.97 2.14
C ALA A 53 11.07 2.58 0.74
N LEU A 54 11.23 1.32 0.34
CA LEU A 54 10.66 0.80 -0.92
C LEU A 54 9.14 0.92 -0.95
N LEU A 55 8.45 0.57 0.14
CA LEU A 55 6.99 0.74 0.25
C LEU A 55 6.57 2.20 0.12
N ARG A 56 7.31 3.13 0.72
CA ARG A 56 7.03 4.58 0.56
C ARG A 56 7.16 5.03 -0.89
N LEU A 57 8.13 4.50 -1.65
CA LEU A 57 8.29 4.81 -3.07
C LEU A 57 7.13 4.31 -3.95
N THR A 58 6.39 3.29 -3.50
CA THR A 58 5.20 2.81 -4.23
C THR A 58 3.96 3.68 -4.07
N ARG A 59 3.97 4.65 -3.13
CA ARG A 59 2.82 5.55 -2.88
C ARG A 59 2.59 6.53 -4.03
N ASP A 60 3.66 6.91 -4.72
CA ASP A 60 3.59 7.85 -5.84
C ASP A 60 3.42 7.09 -7.15
N LEU A 61 2.20 6.64 -7.43
CA LEU A 61 1.88 5.70 -8.52
C LEU A 61 2.14 6.25 -9.93
N GLU A 62 2.26 7.57 -10.07
CA GLU A 62 2.61 8.24 -11.32
C GLU A 62 4.13 8.36 -11.53
N ASN A 63 4.93 8.03 -10.52
CA ASN A 63 6.38 8.08 -10.58
C ASN A 63 6.95 6.78 -11.17
N SER A 64 7.90 6.89 -12.10
CA SER A 64 8.61 5.75 -12.69
C SER A 64 9.31 4.88 -11.63
N LEU A 65 9.57 5.44 -10.45
CA LEU A 65 10.12 4.74 -9.29
C LEU A 65 9.15 3.72 -8.68
N ALA A 66 7.84 3.96 -8.70
CA ALA A 66 6.86 3.07 -8.09
C ALA A 66 6.85 1.69 -8.74
N ALA A 67 7.00 1.64 -10.07
CA ALA A 67 7.08 0.38 -10.81
C ALA A 67 8.31 -0.44 -10.41
N ASN A 68 9.48 0.21 -10.29
CA ASN A 68 10.72 -0.45 -9.88
C ASN A 68 10.68 -0.92 -8.42
N ALA A 69 10.12 -0.09 -7.53
CA ALA A 69 9.92 -0.44 -6.13
C ALA A 69 8.97 -1.64 -5.99
N LEU A 70 7.82 -1.61 -6.68
CA LEU A 70 6.88 -2.74 -6.69
C LEU A 70 7.52 -4.01 -7.27
N ARG A 71 8.31 -3.90 -8.34
CA ARG A 71 9.02 -5.05 -8.91
C ARG A 71 10.03 -5.65 -7.93
N THR A 72 10.75 -4.80 -7.20
CA THR A 72 11.65 -5.23 -6.13
C THR A 72 10.88 -5.97 -5.04
N LEU A 73 9.72 -5.44 -4.62
CA LEU A 73 8.85 -6.06 -3.63
C LEU A 73 8.22 -7.39 -4.11
N VAL A 74 7.89 -7.51 -5.39
CA VAL A 74 7.42 -8.79 -5.99
C VAL A 74 8.51 -9.85 -5.82
N ASN A 75 9.76 -9.52 -6.13
CA ASN A 75 10.87 -10.46 -6.00
C ASN A 75 11.17 -10.81 -4.54
N VAL A 76 11.20 -9.81 -3.64
CA VAL A 76 11.41 -10.05 -2.20
C VAL A 76 10.30 -10.91 -1.60
N SER A 77 9.04 -10.62 -1.93
CA SER A 77 7.90 -11.38 -1.41
C SER A 77 7.80 -12.79 -1.99
N ALA A 78 8.48 -13.10 -3.10
CA ALA A 78 8.49 -14.46 -3.66
C ALA A 78 9.13 -15.46 -2.68
N GLU A 79 10.06 -15.00 -1.85
CA GLU A 79 10.67 -15.76 -0.76
C GLU A 79 9.85 -15.64 0.53
N GLU A 80 9.68 -16.75 1.24
CA GLU A 80 8.85 -16.78 2.47
C GLU A 80 9.39 -15.84 3.56
N VAL A 81 10.71 -15.75 3.70
CA VAL A 81 11.35 -14.84 4.67
C VAL A 81 11.07 -13.37 4.33
N GLY A 82 11.16 -12.99 3.05
CA GLY A 82 10.85 -11.65 2.60
C GLY A 82 9.36 -11.31 2.72
N ALA A 83 8.48 -12.26 2.41
CA ALA A 83 7.04 -12.14 2.62
C ALA A 83 6.69 -11.94 4.11
N ALA A 84 7.31 -12.73 5.00
CA ALA A 84 7.13 -12.59 6.44
C ALA A 84 7.64 -11.24 6.95
N ALA A 85 8.80 -10.80 6.48
CA ALA A 85 9.37 -9.49 6.82
C ALA A 85 8.43 -8.35 6.40
N LEU A 86 7.91 -8.38 5.17
CA LEU A 86 6.96 -7.38 4.67
C LEU A 86 5.66 -7.34 5.48
N LEU A 87 5.16 -8.50 5.93
CA LEU A 87 3.96 -8.56 6.76
C LEU A 87 4.20 -8.10 8.20
N ALA A 88 5.42 -8.16 8.69
CA ALA A 88 5.81 -7.69 10.02
C ALA A 88 5.99 -6.16 10.10
N LEU A 89 6.00 -5.44 8.97
CA LEU A 89 6.19 -3.99 8.95
C LEU A 89 4.97 -3.22 9.46
N GLU A 90 5.13 -2.54 10.58
CA GLU A 90 4.15 -1.58 11.11
C GLU A 90 4.49 -0.19 10.58
N GLU A 91 3.60 0.42 9.79
CA GLU A 91 3.83 1.75 9.21
C GLU A 91 2.63 2.67 9.51
N PRO A 92 2.70 3.48 10.59
CA PRO A 92 1.55 4.23 11.09
C PRO A 92 1.15 5.44 10.22
N GLU A 93 2.01 5.92 9.32
CA GLU A 93 1.78 7.16 8.56
C GLU A 93 0.95 6.97 7.27
N VAL A 94 0.73 5.73 6.82
CA VAL A 94 0.12 5.47 5.49
C VAL A 94 -1.37 5.84 5.43
N VAL A 95 -2.07 5.73 6.57
CA VAL A 95 -3.53 5.92 6.65
C VAL A 95 -3.93 7.37 6.28
N GLY A 96 -3.11 8.35 6.66
CA GLY A 96 -3.36 9.77 6.40
C GLY A 96 -3.23 10.16 4.92
N GLU A 97 -2.26 9.58 4.20
CA GLU A 97 -2.07 9.85 2.77
C GLU A 97 -3.08 9.09 1.90
N MET A 98 -3.41 7.86 2.27
CA MET A 98 -4.36 7.05 1.52
C MET A 98 -5.81 7.57 1.61
N MET A 99 -6.14 8.25 2.71
CA MET A 99 -7.36 9.05 2.82
C MET A 99 -7.42 10.09 1.69
N LYS A 100 -6.33 10.79 1.34
CA LYS A 100 -6.35 11.82 0.29
C LYS A 100 -6.74 11.27 -1.08
N TYR A 101 -6.31 10.07 -1.44
CA TYR A 101 -6.61 9.44 -2.73
C TYR A 101 -8.03 8.82 -2.81
N ARG A 102 -8.61 8.38 -1.69
CA ARG A 102 -10.00 7.86 -1.65
C ARG A 102 -11.06 8.95 -1.54
N LEU A 103 -10.68 10.16 -1.19
CA LEU A 103 -11.57 11.30 -1.12
C LEU A 103 -11.67 11.90 -2.53
N ARG A 104 -12.85 11.83 -3.16
CA ARG A 104 -13.03 12.41 -4.50
C ARG A 104 -12.56 13.87 -4.50
N PRO A 105 -11.88 14.35 -5.57
CA PRO A 105 -11.48 15.77 -5.68
C PRO A 105 -12.64 16.75 -5.46
N SER A 106 -13.87 16.34 -5.80
CA SER A 106 -15.09 17.12 -5.54
C SER A 106 -15.42 17.34 -4.06
N CYS A 107 -14.85 16.53 -3.15
CA CYS A 107 -15.01 16.63 -1.71
C CYS A 107 -13.92 17.49 -1.05
N MET A 108 -12.87 17.86 -1.79
CA MET A 108 -11.71 18.60 -1.31
C MET A 108 -11.61 19.99 -1.93
N LEU A 109 -11.09 20.93 -1.18
CA LEU A 109 -10.70 22.26 -1.62
C LEU A 109 -9.23 22.49 -1.25
N PRO A 110 -8.40 23.04 -2.16
CA PRO A 110 -7.05 23.45 -1.80
C PRO A 110 -7.12 24.53 -0.70
N ASN A 111 -6.24 24.44 0.29
CA ASN A 111 -6.08 25.48 1.30
C ASN A 111 -5.08 26.53 0.81
N SER A 112 -4.69 27.46 1.69
CA SER A 112 -3.65 28.47 1.45
C SER A 112 -2.29 27.91 0.98
N SER A 113 -2.06 26.61 1.09
CA SER A 113 -0.90 25.91 0.50
C SER A 113 -1.36 24.80 -0.46
N PRO A 114 -0.76 24.64 -1.67
CA PRO A 114 -1.20 23.68 -2.68
C PRO A 114 -1.10 22.21 -2.27
N SER A 115 -0.28 21.91 -1.27
CA SER A 115 -0.08 20.58 -0.67
C SER A 115 -1.05 20.29 0.48
N GLN A 116 -1.88 21.24 0.89
CA GLN A 116 -2.88 21.09 1.95
C GLN A 116 -4.29 21.24 1.40
N TYR A 117 -5.18 20.35 1.83
CA TYR A 117 -6.57 20.29 1.38
C TYR A 117 -7.53 20.35 2.57
N ARG A 118 -8.67 21.01 2.41
CA ARG A 118 -9.79 21.02 3.37
C ARG A 118 -11.03 20.39 2.73
N LEU A 119 -11.84 19.71 3.51
CA LEU A 119 -13.14 19.18 3.07
C LEU A 119 -14.12 20.30 2.71
N ARG A 120 -14.98 20.09 1.70
CA ARG A 120 -16.05 21.05 1.34
C ARG A 120 -17.05 21.24 2.49
N PRO A 121 -17.56 22.47 2.71
CA PRO A 121 -18.62 22.75 3.68
C PRO A 121 -19.88 21.89 3.49
N SER A 122 -20.22 21.51 2.26
CA SER A 122 -21.35 20.62 1.95
C SER A 122 -21.22 19.21 2.56
N CYS A 123 -20.00 18.79 2.91
CA CYS A 123 -19.70 17.51 3.57
C CYS A 123 -19.72 17.64 5.11
N MET A 124 -19.90 18.86 5.63
CA MET A 124 -19.86 19.20 7.05
C MET A 124 -21.25 19.63 7.54
N LEU A 125 -21.55 19.35 8.81
CA LEU A 125 -22.66 19.89 9.58
C LEU A 125 -22.09 20.85 10.64
N PRO A 126 -22.74 22.00 10.86
CA PRO A 126 -22.41 22.85 11.99
C PRO A 126 -22.68 22.08 13.29
N ASN A 127 -21.71 22.07 14.20
CA ASN A 127 -21.92 21.60 15.56
C ASN A 127 -22.16 22.81 16.48
N SER A 128 -22.60 22.57 17.72
CA SER A 128 -22.78 23.60 18.75
C SER A 128 -21.48 24.31 19.18
N SER A 129 -20.33 23.92 18.64
CA SER A 129 -19.03 24.56 18.86
C SER A 129 -18.42 25.02 17.52
N PRO A 130 -18.09 26.31 17.35
CA PRO A 130 -17.67 26.89 16.06
C PRO A 130 -16.32 26.40 15.52
N SER A 131 -15.61 25.57 16.28
CA SER A 131 -14.30 24.99 15.94
C SER A 131 -14.35 23.50 15.55
N LEU A 132 -15.51 22.85 15.59
CA LEU A 132 -15.66 21.42 15.29
C LEU A 132 -16.83 21.17 14.33
N TYR A 133 -16.53 20.74 13.12
CA TYR A 133 -17.52 20.36 12.11
C TYR A 133 -17.82 18.87 12.21
N ARG A 134 -19.10 18.46 12.25
CA ARG A 134 -19.51 17.04 12.23
C ARG A 134 -19.72 16.58 10.80
N LEU A 135 -19.18 15.44 10.37
CA LEU A 135 -19.41 14.95 9.00
C LEU A 135 -20.85 14.46 8.81
N ARG A 136 -21.44 14.68 7.62
CA ARG A 136 -22.78 14.16 7.29
C ARG A 136 -22.79 12.62 7.22
N PRO A 137 -23.71 11.90 7.90
CA PRO A 137 -23.77 10.44 7.87
C PRO A 137 -23.99 9.83 6.48
N SER A 138 -24.61 10.59 5.57
CA SER A 138 -24.88 10.20 4.18
C SER A 138 -23.64 10.22 3.27
N CYS A 139 -22.53 10.79 3.73
CA CYS A 139 -21.27 10.77 2.98
C CYS A 139 -20.50 9.48 3.33
N ARG A 140 -20.10 8.68 2.33
CA ARG A 140 -19.16 7.53 2.51
C ARG A 140 -17.91 7.92 3.29
N LEU A 141 -17.52 9.18 3.19
CA LEU A 141 -16.46 9.88 3.92
C LEU A 141 -16.63 9.84 5.44
N ALA A 142 -17.85 10.04 5.96
CA ALA A 142 -18.15 9.96 7.39
C ALA A 142 -18.13 8.52 7.90
N GLN A 143 -18.55 7.56 7.07
CA GLN A 143 -18.49 6.13 7.39
C GLN A 143 -17.05 5.61 7.39
N LEU A 144 -16.22 6.03 6.41
CA LEU A 144 -14.79 5.71 6.35
C LEU A 144 -14.00 6.37 7.48
N ILE A 145 -14.24 7.65 7.78
CA ILE A 145 -13.54 8.34 8.87
C ILE A 145 -13.99 7.81 10.24
N ALA A 146 -15.27 7.51 10.45
CA ALA A 146 -15.73 6.87 11.69
C ALA A 146 -15.14 5.46 11.85
N PHE A 147 -15.02 4.70 10.76
CA PHE A 147 -14.35 3.40 10.76
C PHE A 147 -12.85 3.52 11.13
N THR A 148 -12.14 4.51 10.59
CA THR A 148 -10.71 4.70 10.88
C THR A 148 -10.41 5.41 12.19
N VAL A 149 -11.34 6.18 12.76
CA VAL A 149 -11.18 6.83 14.07
C VAL A 149 -11.50 5.85 15.21
N GLN A 150 -12.33 4.83 14.97
CA GLN A 150 -12.60 3.76 15.96
C GLN A 150 -11.59 2.62 15.93
N THR A 151 -10.71 2.55 14.93
CA THR A 151 -9.69 1.51 14.81
C THR A 151 -8.30 2.13 14.80
N GLU A 152 -7.71 2.26 15.99
CA GLU A 152 -6.26 2.41 16.23
C GLU A 152 -5.46 1.17 15.74
N THR A 153 -5.90 0.52 14.67
CA THR A 153 -5.22 -0.66 14.13
C THR A 153 -4.09 -0.23 13.23
N GLN A 154 -2.87 -0.55 13.66
CA GLN A 154 -1.66 -0.59 12.87
C GLN A 154 -1.95 -1.10 11.45
N LEU A 155 -2.03 -0.20 10.47
CA LEU A 155 -2.25 -0.58 9.08
C LEU A 155 -0.90 -0.89 8.44
N TYR A 156 -0.67 -2.17 8.16
CA TYR A 156 0.55 -2.69 7.56
C TYR A 156 0.69 -2.22 6.10
N ALA A 157 1.78 -1.50 5.80
CA ALA A 157 1.94 -0.72 4.57
C ALA A 157 1.86 -1.54 3.26
N ALA A 158 2.46 -2.74 3.21
CA ALA A 158 2.52 -3.56 2.00
C ALA A 158 1.14 -4.01 1.50
N GLN A 159 0.21 -4.30 2.42
CA GLN A 159 -1.14 -4.72 2.09
C GLN A 159 -2.02 -3.56 1.66
N LEU A 160 -1.84 -2.42 2.30
CA LEU A 160 -2.60 -1.23 2.01
C LEU A 160 -2.32 -0.75 0.58
N ILE A 161 -1.05 -0.74 0.20
CA ILE A 161 -0.59 -0.39 -1.15
C ILE A 161 -1.09 -1.37 -2.20
N ALA A 162 -0.98 -2.68 -1.94
CA ALA A 162 -1.41 -3.69 -2.89
C ALA A 162 -2.92 -3.58 -3.17
N PHE A 163 -3.71 -3.40 -2.11
CA PHE A 163 -5.15 -3.29 -2.21
C PHE A 163 -5.59 -2.00 -2.91
N THR A 164 -4.99 -0.85 -2.60
CA THR A 164 -5.30 0.39 -3.32
C THR A 164 -5.02 0.31 -4.80
N CYS A 165 -3.93 -0.34 -5.19
CA CYS A 165 -3.57 -0.47 -6.59
C CYS A 165 -4.50 -1.43 -7.36
N ILE A 166 -5.04 -2.46 -6.70
CA ILE A 166 -5.98 -3.41 -7.29
C ILE A 166 -7.36 -2.77 -7.49
N GLU A 167 -7.81 -1.96 -6.52
CA GLU A 167 -9.10 -1.26 -6.63
C GLU A 167 -9.06 -0.10 -7.63
N ASP A 168 -7.92 0.58 -7.73
CA ASP A 168 -7.78 1.74 -8.60
C ASP A 168 -7.78 1.32 -10.08
N ARG A 169 -8.83 1.77 -10.77
CA ARG A 169 -9.02 1.51 -12.21
C ARG A 169 -7.99 2.22 -13.07
N ASP A 170 -7.31 3.22 -12.54
CA ASP A 170 -6.38 4.06 -13.26
C ASP A 170 -4.92 3.80 -12.81
N CYS A 171 -4.67 2.78 -11.99
CA CYS A 171 -3.33 2.38 -11.55
C CYS A 171 -2.60 1.52 -12.60
N ALA A 172 -1.53 2.06 -13.19
CA ALA A 172 -0.71 1.33 -14.17
C ALA A 172 0.04 0.13 -13.57
N ASN A 173 0.32 0.15 -12.27
CA ASN A 173 1.11 -0.87 -11.58
C ASN A 173 0.27 -1.95 -10.90
N GLY A 174 -1.03 -2.06 -11.24
CA GLY A 174 -1.96 -2.99 -10.62
C GLY A 174 -1.50 -4.45 -10.65
N ASP A 175 -0.87 -4.89 -11.75
CA ASP A 175 -0.35 -6.26 -11.89
C ASP A 175 0.78 -6.56 -10.90
N LEU A 176 1.71 -5.61 -10.71
CA LEU A 176 2.83 -5.79 -9.77
C LEU A 176 2.33 -5.81 -8.32
N ALA A 177 1.43 -4.90 -7.98
CA ALA A 177 0.77 -4.86 -6.67
C ALA A 177 0.01 -6.17 -6.38
N CYS A 178 -0.72 -6.68 -7.38
CA CYS A 178 -1.40 -7.97 -7.30
C CYS A 178 -0.41 -9.14 -7.14
N GLY A 179 0.73 -9.09 -7.82
CA GLY A 179 1.83 -10.05 -7.67
C GLY A 179 2.38 -10.11 -6.25
N VAL A 180 2.62 -8.94 -5.61
CA VAL A 180 3.03 -8.89 -4.19
C VAL A 180 1.99 -9.57 -3.31
N LEU A 181 0.70 -9.23 -3.48
CA LEU A 181 -0.38 -9.81 -2.67
C LEU A 181 -0.51 -11.34 -2.87
N ALA A 182 -0.33 -11.81 -4.10
CA ALA A 182 -0.34 -13.24 -4.43
C ALA A 182 0.79 -13.99 -3.72
N ASN A 183 1.98 -13.41 -3.69
CA ASN A 183 3.12 -13.97 -2.98
C ASN A 183 2.92 -13.97 -1.45
N LEU A 184 2.46 -12.85 -0.88
CA LEU A 184 2.19 -12.74 0.56
C LEU A 184 1.10 -13.71 1.04
N SER A 185 0.13 -14.03 0.19
CA SER A 185 -0.96 -14.98 0.50
C SER A 185 -0.61 -16.44 0.22
N LYS A 186 0.55 -16.74 -0.37
CA LYS A 186 0.90 -18.11 -0.76
C LYS A 186 1.23 -19.02 0.44
N PRO A 187 2.10 -18.65 1.40
CA PRO A 187 2.36 -19.50 2.56
C PRO A 187 1.16 -19.52 3.50
N ARG A 188 0.70 -20.71 3.92
CA ARG A 188 -0.53 -20.86 4.72
C ARG A 188 -0.53 -20.03 6.01
N ALA A 189 0.62 -19.96 6.71
CA ALA A 189 0.78 -19.19 7.94
C ALA A 189 0.64 -17.67 7.71
N LEU A 190 1.06 -17.18 6.54
CA LEU A 190 0.96 -15.77 6.17
C LEU A 190 -0.42 -15.45 5.59
N CYS A 191 -1.00 -16.37 4.82
CA CYS A 191 -2.31 -16.25 4.19
C CYS A 191 -3.41 -15.87 5.19
N GLN A 192 -3.43 -16.51 6.38
CA GLN A 192 -4.38 -16.18 7.44
C GLN A 192 -4.26 -14.71 7.86
N LYS A 193 -3.03 -14.23 8.11
CA LYS A 193 -2.77 -12.82 8.45
C LYS A 193 -3.16 -11.87 7.32
N VAL A 194 -2.95 -12.27 6.07
CA VAL A 194 -3.37 -11.47 4.91
C VAL A 194 -4.89 -11.38 4.83
N LEU A 195 -5.59 -12.51 5.00
CA LEU A 195 -7.04 -12.55 4.94
C LEU A 195 -7.70 -11.74 6.06
N GLU A 196 -7.22 -11.86 7.30
CA GLU A 196 -7.69 -11.05 8.44
C GLU A 196 -7.57 -9.56 8.14
N ARG A 197 -6.43 -9.14 7.59
CA ARG A 197 -6.18 -7.74 7.25
C ARG A 197 -6.99 -7.26 6.04
N VAL A 198 -7.23 -8.11 5.05
CA VAL A 198 -8.15 -7.83 3.93
C VAL A 198 -9.58 -7.63 4.44
N ASN A 199 -10.04 -8.48 5.36
CA ASN A 199 -11.38 -8.39 5.94
C ASN A 199 -11.56 -7.20 6.89
N ALA A 200 -10.46 -6.69 7.46
CA ALA A 200 -10.45 -5.42 8.19
C ALA A 200 -10.55 -4.19 7.25
N CYS A 201 -10.29 -4.33 5.95
CA CYS A 201 -10.41 -3.23 5.00
C CYS A 201 -11.86 -3.02 4.54
N PRO A 202 -12.25 -1.78 4.17
CA PRO A 202 -13.63 -1.47 3.77
C PRO A 202 -14.18 -2.26 2.59
N ALA A 203 -13.33 -2.70 1.65
CA ALA A 203 -13.80 -3.44 0.49
C ALA A 203 -13.72 -4.96 0.66
N LYS A 204 -13.15 -5.46 1.76
CA LYS A 204 -13.14 -6.87 2.19
C LYS A 204 -12.73 -7.87 1.09
N LEU A 205 -12.87 -9.15 1.37
CA LEU A 205 -12.72 -10.22 0.37
C LEU A 205 -13.74 -10.09 -0.78
N GLU A 206 -14.97 -9.66 -0.49
CA GLU A 206 -16.05 -9.49 -1.49
C GLU A 206 -15.69 -8.48 -2.59
N GLY A 207 -15.00 -7.39 -2.26
CA GLY A 207 -14.54 -6.41 -3.24
C GLY A 207 -13.53 -7.03 -4.21
N LEU A 208 -12.61 -7.86 -3.71
CA LEU A 208 -11.62 -8.56 -4.54
C LEU A 208 -12.28 -9.60 -5.45
N THR A 209 -13.23 -10.39 -4.94
CA THR A 209 -13.96 -11.36 -5.78
C THR A 209 -14.78 -10.65 -6.85
N ARG A 210 -15.39 -9.51 -6.53
CA ARG A 210 -16.08 -8.67 -7.52
C ARG A 210 -15.13 -8.16 -8.60
N ILE A 211 -13.95 -7.65 -8.22
CA ILE A 211 -12.95 -7.16 -9.18
C ILE A 211 -12.50 -8.30 -10.10
N LEU A 212 -12.28 -9.50 -9.55
CA LEU A 212 -11.92 -10.69 -10.32
C LEU A 212 -12.97 -11.04 -11.38
N CYS A 213 -14.25 -10.80 -11.11
CA CYS A 213 -15.36 -11.07 -12.04
C CYS A 213 -15.59 -9.95 -13.07
N LEU A 214 -14.90 -8.81 -12.97
CA LEU A 214 -15.05 -7.72 -13.92
C LEU A 214 -13.99 -7.82 -15.03
N MET A 215 -14.46 -7.96 -16.27
CA MET A 215 -13.59 -7.78 -17.43
C MET A 215 -13.10 -6.33 -17.50
N ASP A 216 -11.82 -6.15 -17.78
CA ASP A 216 -11.17 -4.84 -18.00
C ASP A 216 -11.44 -3.81 -16.89
N HIS A 217 -11.46 -4.26 -15.61
CA HIS A 217 -11.65 -3.35 -14.47
C HIS A 217 -10.64 -2.19 -14.48
N ASN A 218 -9.39 -2.46 -14.86
CA ASN A 218 -8.33 -1.46 -14.96
C ASN A 218 -8.20 -0.88 -16.38
N LYS A 219 -8.36 0.44 -16.50
CA LYS A 219 -8.32 1.21 -17.76
C LYS A 219 -6.91 1.43 -18.31
N LYS A 220 -5.86 1.24 -17.49
CA LYS A 220 -4.46 1.32 -17.92
C LYS A 220 -3.93 -0.01 -18.46
N GLY A 221 -4.77 -1.05 -18.49
CA GLY A 221 -4.45 -2.34 -19.09
C GLY A 221 -3.83 -3.36 -18.14
N ALA A 222 -3.78 -3.07 -16.83
CA ALA A 222 -3.36 -4.08 -15.85
C ALA A 222 -4.42 -5.20 -15.78
N LYS A 223 -4.00 -6.45 -15.91
CA LYS A 223 -4.94 -7.57 -16.08
C LYS A 223 -5.39 -8.20 -14.76
N LEU A 224 -4.64 -7.96 -13.70
CA LEU A 224 -4.84 -8.47 -12.34
C LEU A 224 -4.96 -10.00 -12.28
N HIS A 225 -4.31 -10.74 -13.18
CA HIS A 225 -4.44 -12.20 -13.27
C HIS A 225 -4.06 -12.92 -11.97
N SER A 226 -3.06 -12.42 -11.25
CA SER A 226 -2.64 -12.97 -9.96
C SER A 226 -3.71 -12.87 -8.87
N LEU A 227 -4.79 -12.12 -9.10
CA LEU A 227 -5.92 -12.02 -8.17
C LEU A 227 -6.64 -13.36 -8.03
N ALA A 228 -6.70 -14.16 -9.11
CA ALA A 228 -7.23 -15.51 -9.04
C ALA A 228 -6.42 -16.39 -8.08
N SER A 229 -5.09 -16.25 -8.08
CA SER A 229 -4.21 -16.95 -7.14
C SER A 229 -4.46 -16.49 -5.70
N VAL A 230 -4.63 -15.19 -5.47
CA VAL A 230 -4.98 -14.64 -4.14
C VAL A 230 -6.28 -15.25 -3.61
N ILE A 231 -7.34 -15.25 -4.43
CA ILE A 231 -8.64 -15.83 -4.04
C ILE A 231 -8.51 -17.34 -3.79
N THR A 232 -7.76 -18.06 -4.63
CA THR A 232 -7.49 -19.50 -4.46
C THR A 232 -6.73 -19.79 -3.16
N ASN A 233 -5.80 -18.93 -2.76
CA ASN A 233 -5.09 -19.05 -1.49
C ASN A 233 -6.04 -18.84 -0.31
N PHE A 234 -6.90 -17.81 -0.38
CA PHE A 234 -7.88 -17.53 0.67
C PHE A 234 -8.91 -18.65 0.81
N SER A 235 -9.40 -19.24 -0.29
CA SER A 235 -10.39 -20.32 -0.24
C SER A 235 -9.88 -21.61 0.44
N GLN A 236 -8.56 -21.74 0.60
CA GLN A 236 -7.96 -22.85 1.35
C GLN A 236 -8.02 -22.67 2.88
N LEU A 237 -8.37 -21.47 3.35
CA LEU A 237 -8.62 -21.16 4.76
C LEU A 237 -10.11 -21.35 5.08
N GLU A 238 -10.44 -21.63 6.35
CA GLU A 238 -11.83 -21.74 6.79
C GLU A 238 -12.57 -20.41 6.70
N ASP A 239 -11.95 -19.33 7.20
CA ASP A 239 -12.54 -18.00 7.17
C ASP A 239 -12.65 -17.43 5.75
N GLY A 240 -11.86 -17.92 4.80
CA GLY A 240 -11.94 -17.51 3.39
C GLY A 240 -13.07 -18.19 2.62
N ARG A 241 -13.72 -19.21 3.21
CA ARG A 241 -14.89 -19.90 2.64
C ARG A 241 -16.22 -19.40 3.21
N ARG A 242 -16.17 -18.52 4.21
CA ARG A 242 -17.34 -17.93 4.88
C ARG A 242 -17.69 -16.60 4.22
#